data_AF-A0A7K2WNE4-F1
#
_entry.id   AF-A0A7K2WNE4-F1
#
_cell.length_a   1.000
_cell.length_b   1.000
_cell.length_c   1.000
_cell.angle_alpha   90.00
_cell.angle_beta   90.00
_cell.angle_gamma   90.00
#
_symmetry.space_group_name_H-M   'P 1'
#
loop_
_entity.id
_entity.type
_entity.pdbx_description
1 polymer ?
#
loop_
_entity_poly.entity_id
_entity_poly.type
_entity_poly.pdbx_seq_one_letter_code
_entity_poly.pdbx_strand_id
1 'polypeptide(L)'
;MIETVSLVDQYCHGVLRTELGLGTFEAQLGGRVGPAAPGTTFFDTQAGFAVRRWCPPLLGLEPHCPPAHYLARRRELGVLESGRRLLRSTGVTTYLVDTGLPGGDLTGPGEIAAAGAADAREIVRLEPLAERVADTSCGVGDLLTRLARAVHDAAATAVAFTSVAGVRHGLALAPEPPGHAEVRAAAGRWLAVREAGGPLDDPVLLRHLLWLALGSGLPLQLHTGARDARAPAGG
;
A
#
# COMPACT_ATOMS: atom_id res chain seq x y z
N MET A 1 5.31 -18.80 -27.34
CA MET A 1 5.80 -17.43 -27.13
C MET A 1 4.60 -16.63 -26.69
N ILE A 2 4.48 -16.32 -25.40
CA ILE A 2 3.41 -15.45 -24.91
C ILE A 2 3.71 -14.08 -25.52
N GLU A 3 2.80 -13.54 -26.33
CA GLU A 3 2.89 -12.16 -26.83
C GLU A 3 3.16 -11.24 -25.64
N THR A 4 3.94 -10.17 -25.83
CA THR A 4 4.13 -9.16 -24.79
C THR A 4 2.81 -8.42 -24.59
N VAL A 5 1.93 -9.01 -23.79
CA VAL A 5 0.66 -8.42 -23.39
C VAL A 5 0.98 -7.20 -22.56
N SER A 6 0.40 -6.05 -22.92
CA SER A 6 0.40 -4.86 -22.07
C SER A 6 -0.19 -5.22 -20.71
N LEU A 7 0.59 -4.99 -19.64
CA LEU A 7 0.17 -5.32 -18.28
C LEU A 7 -0.40 -4.08 -17.58
N VAL A 8 -1.51 -4.29 -16.85
CA VAL A 8 -2.01 -3.33 -15.86
C VAL A 8 -1.70 -3.91 -14.49
N ASP A 9 -0.84 -3.22 -13.73
CA ASP A 9 -0.59 -3.55 -12.34
C ASP A 9 -1.77 -3.01 -11.51
N GLN A 10 -2.72 -3.89 -11.21
CA GLN A 10 -4.00 -3.54 -10.59
C GLN A 10 -3.88 -3.11 -9.11
N TYR A 11 -2.74 -3.36 -8.47
CA TYR A 11 -2.50 -2.94 -7.10
C TYR A 11 -1.00 -2.94 -6.80
N CYS A 12 -0.45 -1.74 -6.68
CA CYS A 12 0.93 -1.54 -6.27
C CYS A 12 1.05 -0.37 -5.29
N HIS A 13 2.26 -0.17 -4.76
CA HIS A 13 2.62 1.04 -4.04
C HIS A 13 3.66 1.83 -4.84
N GLY A 14 3.94 3.04 -4.38
CA GLY A 14 5.12 3.77 -4.83
C GLY A 14 6.42 3.03 -4.51
N VAL A 15 7.50 3.45 -5.16
CA VAL A 15 8.86 3.00 -4.85
C VAL A 15 9.53 3.99 -3.89
N LEU A 16 10.50 3.52 -3.11
CA LEU A 16 11.26 4.39 -2.21
C LEU A 16 12.04 5.45 -2.98
N ARG A 17 12.02 6.70 -2.49
CA ARG A 17 12.81 7.82 -3.05
C ARG A 17 14.30 7.79 -2.66
N THR A 18 14.71 6.84 -1.84
CA THR A 18 16.08 6.71 -1.32
C THR A 18 16.65 5.32 -1.61
N GLU A 19 17.98 5.23 -1.77
CA GLU A 19 18.66 3.94 -1.85
C GLU A 19 18.78 3.31 -0.46
N LEU A 20 18.69 1.99 -0.41
CA LEU A 20 18.78 1.23 0.82
C LEU A 20 20.20 0.71 1.09
N GLY A 21 20.51 0.55 2.38
CA GLY A 21 21.62 -0.25 2.88
C GLY A 21 21.41 -1.75 2.59
N LEU A 22 22.45 -2.57 2.75
CA LEU A 22 22.28 -4.03 2.56
C LEU A 22 21.24 -4.60 3.51
N GLY A 23 21.34 -4.30 4.81
CA GLY A 23 20.38 -4.78 5.80
C GLY A 23 18.97 -4.20 5.64
N THR A 24 18.83 -2.92 5.28
CA THR A 24 17.51 -2.33 5.07
C THR A 24 16.86 -2.81 3.78
N PHE A 25 17.63 -3.12 2.73
CA PHE A 25 17.12 -3.77 1.52
C PHE A 25 16.71 -5.21 1.79
N GLU A 26 17.54 -5.97 2.52
CA GLU A 26 17.24 -7.34 2.91
C GLU A 26 15.94 -7.42 3.73
N ALA A 27 15.72 -6.47 4.65
CA ALA A 27 14.48 -6.37 5.41
C ALA A 27 13.24 -6.19 4.52
N GLN A 28 13.35 -5.50 3.37
CA GLN A 28 12.24 -5.37 2.41
C GLN A 28 11.94 -6.71 1.71
N LEU A 29 12.94 -7.58 1.50
CA LEU A 29 12.73 -8.91 0.91
C LEU A 29 12.03 -9.87 1.87
N GLY A 30 12.34 -9.78 3.17
CA GLY A 30 11.70 -10.59 4.21
C GLY A 30 10.28 -10.15 4.58
N GLY A 31 9.87 -8.97 4.12
CA GLY A 31 8.59 -8.38 4.51
C GLY A 31 8.50 -8.22 6.04
N ARG A 32 7.42 -8.72 6.64
CA ARG A 32 7.19 -8.69 8.09
C ARG A 32 7.34 -10.08 8.73
N VAL A 33 8.12 -10.96 8.12
CA VAL A 33 8.46 -12.27 8.70
C VAL A 33 9.50 -12.05 9.81
N GLY A 34 9.52 -12.95 10.81
CA GLY A 34 10.57 -12.99 11.82
C GLY A 34 11.97 -13.14 11.21
N PRO A 35 13.05 -13.23 12.01
CA PRO A 35 14.41 -13.28 11.49
C PRO A 35 14.60 -14.40 10.45
N ALA A 36 15.49 -14.16 9.48
CA ALA A 36 15.89 -15.19 8.53
C ALA A 36 16.34 -16.46 9.26
N ALA A 37 16.12 -17.63 8.64
CA ALA A 37 16.51 -18.90 9.25
C ALA A 37 18.03 -18.92 9.52
N PRO A 38 18.49 -19.56 10.61
CA PRO A 38 19.90 -19.59 10.95
C PRO A 38 20.77 -20.03 9.78
N GLY A 39 21.80 -19.23 9.45
CA GLY A 39 22.72 -19.48 8.33
C GLY A 39 22.21 -19.01 6.96
N THR A 40 21.06 -18.34 6.87
CA THR A 40 20.48 -17.82 5.63
C THR A 40 20.21 -16.32 5.70
N THR A 41 19.93 -15.72 4.54
CA THR A 41 19.53 -14.31 4.39
C THR A 41 18.18 -14.24 3.67
N PHE A 42 17.49 -13.10 3.71
CA PHE A 42 16.28 -12.94 2.89
C PHE A 42 16.56 -12.91 1.37
N PHE A 43 17.83 -12.83 0.97
CA PHE A 43 18.23 -13.06 -0.43
C PHE A 43 18.12 -14.53 -0.86
N ASP A 44 17.95 -15.46 0.08
CA ASP A 44 17.75 -16.89 -0.17
C ASP A 44 16.26 -17.29 -0.21
N THR A 45 15.35 -16.31 -0.06
CA THR A 45 13.91 -16.49 -0.29
C THR A 45 13.58 -16.51 -1.78
N GLN A 46 12.38 -16.97 -2.16
CA GLN A 46 11.92 -16.89 -3.56
C GLN A 46 11.97 -15.46 -4.12
N ALA A 47 11.60 -14.46 -3.30
CA ALA A 47 11.71 -13.05 -3.67
C ALA A 47 13.18 -12.61 -3.87
N GLY A 48 14.07 -13.02 -2.96
CA GLY A 48 15.50 -12.77 -3.06
C GLY A 48 16.13 -13.40 -4.30
N PHE A 49 15.79 -14.66 -4.62
CA PHE A 49 16.21 -15.34 -5.83
C PHE A 49 15.72 -14.63 -7.09
N ALA A 50 14.45 -14.18 -7.11
CA ALA A 50 13.89 -13.44 -8.24
C ALA A 50 14.64 -12.11 -8.45
N VAL A 51 14.87 -11.32 -7.39
CA VAL A 51 15.64 -10.07 -7.48
C VAL A 51 17.04 -10.35 -8.02
N ARG A 52 17.75 -11.33 -7.46
CA ARG A 52 19.11 -11.68 -7.88
C ARG A 52 19.18 -12.19 -9.32
N ARG A 53 18.13 -12.83 -9.83
CA ARG A 53 18.06 -13.33 -11.21
C ARG A 53 17.76 -12.22 -12.21
N TRP A 54 16.75 -11.39 -11.93
CA TRP A 54 16.13 -10.51 -12.92
C TRP A 54 16.62 -9.06 -12.86
N CYS A 55 16.96 -8.52 -11.68
CA CYS A 55 17.30 -7.11 -11.54
C CYS A 55 18.75 -6.77 -11.94
N PRO A 56 19.81 -7.53 -11.55
CA PRO A 56 21.19 -7.18 -11.89
C PRO A 56 21.47 -7.03 -13.40
N PRO A 57 20.97 -7.90 -14.30
CA PRO A 57 21.19 -7.75 -15.74
C PRO A 57 20.70 -6.41 -16.30
N LEU A 58 19.60 -5.88 -15.76
CA LEU A 58 19.04 -4.58 -16.16
C LEU A 58 19.94 -3.40 -15.79
N LEU A 59 20.87 -3.62 -14.85
CA LEU A 59 21.85 -2.63 -14.40
C LEU A 59 23.26 -2.89 -14.96
N GLY A 60 23.40 -3.87 -15.87
CA GLY A 60 24.66 -4.27 -16.50
C GLY A 60 25.53 -5.19 -15.65
N LEU A 61 24.93 -5.99 -14.76
CA LEU A 61 25.62 -6.96 -13.91
C LEU A 61 25.21 -8.39 -14.28
N GLU A 62 26.07 -9.36 -13.94
CA GLU A 62 25.73 -10.78 -14.11
C GLU A 62 24.55 -11.20 -13.22
N PRO A 63 23.66 -12.10 -13.71
CA PRO A 63 22.65 -12.73 -12.87
C PRO A 63 23.28 -13.37 -11.62
N HIS A 64 22.62 -13.24 -10.48
CA HIS A 64 23.07 -13.74 -9.18
C HIS A 64 24.38 -13.15 -8.64
N CYS A 65 24.84 -12.00 -9.17
CA CYS A 65 25.95 -11.27 -8.57
C CYS A 65 25.75 -11.05 -7.06
N PRO A 66 26.83 -10.91 -6.27
CA PRO A 66 26.72 -10.68 -4.83
C PRO A 66 25.79 -9.50 -4.51
N PRO A 67 24.88 -9.59 -3.51
CA PRO A 67 23.96 -8.51 -3.17
C PRO A 67 24.64 -7.16 -2.93
N ALA A 68 25.83 -7.16 -2.33
CA ALA A 68 26.63 -5.96 -2.13
C ALA A 68 27.00 -5.26 -3.45
N HIS A 69 27.35 -6.02 -4.50
CA HIS A 69 27.67 -5.46 -5.82
C HIS A 69 26.42 -4.90 -6.51
N TYR A 70 25.28 -5.59 -6.40
CA TYR A 70 24.00 -5.11 -6.91
C TYR A 70 23.61 -3.76 -6.28
N LEU A 71 23.69 -3.65 -4.95
CA LEU A 71 23.34 -2.41 -4.25
C LEU A 71 24.37 -1.28 -4.49
N ALA A 72 25.66 -1.60 -4.60
CA ALA A 72 26.67 -0.63 -5.00
C ALA A 72 26.35 -0.05 -6.38
N ARG A 73 26.02 -0.91 -7.35
CA ARG A 73 25.66 -0.46 -8.69
C ARG A 73 24.40 0.41 -8.74
N ARG A 74 23.39 0.10 -7.92
CA ARG A 74 22.22 0.96 -7.77
C ARG A 74 22.59 2.36 -7.27
N ARG A 75 23.48 2.44 -6.28
CA ARG A 75 23.96 3.74 -5.74
C ARG A 75 24.79 4.51 -6.75
N GLU A 76 25.62 3.84 -7.54
CA GLU A 76 26.38 4.47 -8.64
C GLU A 76 25.47 5.09 -9.70
N LEU A 77 24.39 4.40 -10.07
CA LEU A 77 23.40 4.91 -11.03
C LEU A 77 22.48 5.98 -10.42
N GLY A 78 22.19 5.86 -9.13
CA GLY A 78 21.21 6.67 -8.41
C GLY A 78 19.78 6.14 -8.53
N VAL A 79 18.94 6.52 -7.55
CA VAL A 79 17.55 6.03 -7.38
C VAL A 79 16.70 6.19 -8.65
N LEU A 80 16.79 7.36 -9.30
CA LEU A 80 15.96 7.65 -10.46
C LEU A 80 16.32 6.77 -11.67
N GLU A 81 17.61 6.58 -11.93
CA GLU A 81 18.06 5.79 -13.07
C GLU A 81 17.89 4.29 -12.83
N SER A 82 18.21 3.81 -11.62
CA SER A 82 17.95 2.43 -11.23
C SER A 82 16.45 2.11 -11.31
N GLY A 83 15.60 3.00 -10.79
CA GLY A 83 14.14 2.89 -10.85
C GLY A 83 13.61 2.85 -12.28
N ARG A 84 14.07 3.74 -13.17
CA ARG A 84 13.66 3.76 -14.59
C ARG A 84 13.96 2.44 -15.29
N ARG A 85 15.19 1.94 -15.17
CA ARG A 85 15.60 0.68 -15.84
C ARG A 85 14.77 -0.50 -15.36
N LEU A 86 14.53 -0.58 -14.06
CA LEU A 86 13.76 -1.66 -13.47
C LEU A 86 12.27 -1.57 -13.85
N LEU A 87 11.63 -0.41 -13.66
CA LEU A 87 10.20 -0.23 -13.93
C LEU A 87 9.87 -0.35 -15.42
N ARG A 88 10.70 0.15 -16.33
CA ARG A 88 10.45 0.05 -17.78
C ARG A 88 10.62 -1.37 -18.33
N SER A 89 11.32 -2.23 -17.60
CA SER A 89 11.51 -3.63 -17.99
C SER A 89 10.31 -4.53 -17.70
N THR A 90 9.33 -4.05 -16.92
CA THR A 90 8.21 -4.88 -16.44
C THR A 90 7.14 -5.15 -17.49
N GLY A 91 7.07 -4.34 -18.55
CA GLY A 91 5.96 -4.37 -19.51
C GLY A 91 4.64 -3.81 -18.97
N VAL A 92 4.64 -3.21 -17.78
CA VAL A 92 3.46 -2.54 -17.20
C VAL A 92 3.24 -1.20 -17.87
N THR A 93 2.07 -1.02 -18.45
CA THR A 93 1.64 0.22 -19.11
C THR A 93 0.79 1.10 -18.21
N THR A 94 0.22 0.53 -17.14
CA THR A 94 -0.59 1.29 -16.17
C THR A 94 -0.44 0.73 -14.75
N TYR A 95 -0.13 1.62 -13.81
CA TYR A 95 -0.04 1.33 -12.38
C TYR A 95 -1.26 1.86 -11.63
N LEU A 96 -1.92 1.03 -10.83
CA LEU A 96 -2.95 1.47 -9.89
C LEU A 96 -2.33 1.51 -8.48
N VAL A 97 -2.06 2.73 -8.02
CA VAL A 97 -1.15 2.99 -6.90
C VAL A 97 -1.94 3.30 -5.63
N ASP A 98 -1.81 2.46 -4.61
CA ASP A 98 -2.31 2.76 -3.27
C ASP A 98 -1.36 3.73 -2.55
N THR A 99 -1.86 4.94 -2.32
CA THR A 99 -1.18 6.07 -1.67
C THR A 99 -1.33 6.11 -0.15
N GLY A 100 -2.04 5.13 0.44
CA GLY A 100 -2.39 5.09 1.85
C GLY A 100 -1.42 4.36 2.78
N LEU A 101 -0.32 3.80 2.26
CA LEU A 101 0.66 3.09 3.09
C LEU A 101 1.41 4.09 4.00
N PRO A 102 1.40 3.90 5.34
CA PRO A 102 2.09 4.82 6.25
C PRO A 102 3.60 4.60 6.25
N GLY A 103 4.34 5.63 6.67
CA GLY A 103 5.72 5.49 7.13
C GLY A 103 6.78 5.28 6.05
N GLY A 104 6.43 5.38 4.76
CA GLY A 104 7.39 5.29 3.66
C GLY A 104 7.50 6.59 2.88
N ASP A 105 8.73 7.03 2.60
CA ASP A 105 9.02 8.05 1.59
C ASP A 105 8.89 7.43 0.18
N LEU A 106 7.63 7.15 -0.20
CA LEU A 106 7.26 6.49 -1.45
C LEU A 106 6.82 7.50 -2.51
N THR A 107 7.24 7.28 -3.74
CA THR A 107 6.80 8.02 -4.92
C THR A 107 5.27 8.03 -5.06
N GLY A 108 4.70 9.17 -5.44
CA GLY A 108 3.28 9.23 -5.83
C GLY A 108 3.03 8.70 -7.26
N PRO A 109 1.75 8.67 -7.69
CA PRO A 109 1.37 8.19 -9.03
C PRO A 109 2.14 8.90 -10.17
N GLY A 110 2.28 10.23 -10.12
CA GLY A 110 2.98 10.97 -11.16
C GLY A 110 4.47 10.62 -11.28
N GLU A 111 5.13 10.37 -10.16
CA GLU A 111 6.54 10.00 -10.12
C GLU A 111 6.79 8.58 -10.66
N ILE A 112 5.95 7.60 -10.26
CA ILE A 112 6.09 6.22 -10.76
C ILE A 112 5.73 6.13 -12.25
N ALA A 113 4.73 6.88 -12.72
CA ALA A 113 4.40 7.02 -14.14
C ALA A 113 5.60 7.51 -14.96
N ALA A 114 6.25 8.58 -14.50
CA ALA A 114 7.43 9.14 -15.17
C ALA A 114 8.62 8.17 -15.17
N ALA A 115 8.85 7.45 -14.06
CA ALA A 115 9.93 6.47 -13.97
C ALA A 115 9.67 5.26 -14.89
N GLY A 116 8.45 4.70 -14.85
CA GLY A 116 8.05 3.53 -15.62
C GLY A 116 7.74 3.79 -17.10
N ALA A 117 7.68 5.06 -17.54
CA ALA A 117 7.18 5.44 -18.87
C ALA A 117 5.78 4.82 -19.14
N ALA A 118 4.91 4.95 -18.15
CA ALA A 118 3.60 4.33 -18.07
C ALA A 118 2.57 5.31 -17.51
N ASP A 119 1.29 4.97 -17.61
CA ASP A 119 0.24 5.63 -16.87
C ASP A 119 0.27 5.23 -15.39
N ALA A 120 -0.19 6.13 -14.51
CA ALA A 120 -0.51 5.77 -13.13
C ALA A 120 -1.81 6.43 -12.70
N ARG A 121 -2.57 5.73 -11.85
CA ARG A 121 -3.84 6.18 -11.29
C ARG A 121 -3.88 5.88 -9.80
N GLU A 122 -4.56 6.72 -9.03
CA GLU A 122 -4.62 6.59 -7.57
C GLU A 122 -5.69 5.60 -7.13
N ILE A 123 -5.32 4.74 -6.17
CA ILE A 123 -6.23 4.00 -5.31
C ILE A 123 -6.19 4.66 -3.93
N VAL A 124 -7.36 5.02 -3.41
CA VAL A 124 -7.46 5.64 -2.08
C VAL A 124 -7.74 4.58 -1.02
N ARG A 125 -6.86 4.50 -0.02
CA ARG A 125 -7.09 3.66 1.16
C ARG A 125 -8.03 4.34 2.15
N LEU A 126 -9.06 3.62 2.58
CA LEU A 126 -10.15 4.18 3.37
C LEU A 126 -9.76 4.53 4.81
N GLU A 127 -8.92 3.71 5.46
CA GLU A 127 -8.57 3.91 6.87
C GLU A 127 -7.74 5.19 7.09
N PRO A 128 -6.64 5.44 6.36
CA PRO A 128 -5.90 6.69 6.47
C PRO A 128 -6.74 7.92 6.10
N LEU A 129 -7.68 7.78 5.16
CA LEU A 129 -8.60 8.86 4.81
C LEU A 129 -9.50 9.21 6.01
N ALA A 130 -10.11 8.21 6.63
CA ALA A 130 -10.97 8.38 7.79
C ALA A 130 -10.24 8.93 9.02
N GLU A 131 -9.02 8.47 9.26
CA GLU A 131 -8.16 8.95 10.36
C GLU A 131 -7.82 10.44 10.21
N ARG A 132 -7.43 10.88 9.00
CA ARG A 132 -7.17 12.31 8.72
C ARG A 132 -8.41 13.18 8.90
N VAL A 133 -9.57 12.66 8.50
CA VAL A 133 -10.85 13.37 8.72
C VAL A 133 -11.11 13.48 10.23
N ALA A 134 -10.90 12.41 10.99
CA ALA A 134 -11.10 12.40 12.43
C ALA A 134 -10.14 13.35 13.17
N ASP A 135 -8.90 13.51 12.71
CA ASP A 135 -7.91 14.44 13.28
C ASP A 135 -8.35 15.90 13.23
N THR A 136 -9.25 16.26 12.31
CA THR A 136 -9.71 17.63 12.10
C THR A 136 -11.19 17.84 12.42
N SER A 137 -11.85 16.82 13.00
CA SER A 137 -13.28 16.84 13.30
C SER A 137 -13.56 17.32 14.72
N CYS A 138 -14.61 18.14 14.90
CA CYS A 138 -14.98 18.70 16.20
C CYS A 138 -16.02 17.88 16.98
N GLY A 139 -16.41 16.71 16.46
CA GLY A 139 -17.35 15.80 17.12
C GLY A 139 -17.98 14.81 16.15
N VAL A 140 -18.84 13.94 16.67
CA VAL A 140 -19.41 12.81 15.90
C VAL A 140 -20.18 13.26 14.65
N GLY A 141 -21.04 14.27 14.77
CA GLY A 141 -21.83 14.75 13.62
C GLY A 141 -20.97 15.35 12.52
N ASP A 142 -19.94 16.10 12.91
CA ASP A 142 -18.97 16.72 12.00
C ASP A 142 -18.11 15.64 11.31
N LEU A 143 -17.60 14.66 12.07
CA LEU A 143 -16.87 13.52 11.54
C LEU A 143 -17.66 12.79 10.46
N LEU A 144 -18.90 12.38 10.74
CA LEU A 144 -19.69 11.60 9.78
C LEU A 144 -20.00 12.39 8.50
N THR A 145 -20.28 13.68 8.64
CA THR A 145 -20.54 14.57 7.49
C THR A 145 -19.28 14.74 6.64
N ARG A 146 -18.14 15.03 7.29
CA ARG A 146 -16.85 15.21 6.61
C ARG A 146 -16.35 13.91 6.00
N LEU A 147 -16.64 12.77 6.61
CA LEU A 147 -16.22 11.48 6.10
C LEU A 147 -16.95 11.12 4.81
N ALA A 148 -18.28 11.28 4.79
CA ALA A 148 -19.06 11.07 3.57
C ALA A 148 -18.59 12.00 2.44
N ARG A 149 -18.31 13.27 2.76
CA ARG A 149 -17.74 14.23 1.81
C ARG A 149 -16.35 13.83 1.33
N ALA A 150 -15.47 13.40 2.22
CA ALA A 150 -14.11 13.01 1.87
C ALA A 150 -14.07 11.79 0.94
N VAL A 151 -14.95 10.81 1.14
CA VAL A 151 -15.09 9.67 0.22
C VAL A 151 -15.64 10.12 -1.13
N HIS A 152 -16.64 11.01 -1.15
CA HIS A 152 -17.19 11.56 -2.38
C HIS A 152 -16.13 12.35 -3.18
N ASP A 153 -15.40 13.25 -2.50
CA ASP A 153 -14.35 14.06 -3.11
C ASP A 153 -13.21 13.17 -3.64
N ALA A 154 -12.82 12.12 -2.90
CA ALA A 154 -11.82 11.15 -3.33
C ALA A 154 -12.26 10.35 -4.58
N ALA A 155 -13.55 10.02 -4.68
CA ALA A 155 -14.10 9.30 -5.83
C ALA A 155 -14.06 10.12 -7.14
N ALA A 156 -13.88 11.44 -7.07
CA ALA A 156 -13.74 12.28 -8.26
C ALA A 156 -12.39 12.10 -8.98
N THR A 157 -11.34 11.63 -8.28
CA THR A 157 -9.98 11.50 -8.82
C THR A 157 -9.42 10.09 -8.74
N ALA A 158 -9.83 9.30 -7.75
CA ALA A 158 -9.40 7.91 -7.60
C ALA A 158 -10.08 6.99 -8.63
N VAL A 159 -9.40 5.92 -9.01
CA VAL A 159 -9.98 4.87 -9.87
C VAL A 159 -10.56 3.70 -9.08
N ALA A 160 -10.18 3.56 -7.81
CA ALA A 160 -10.68 2.55 -6.90
C ALA A 160 -10.42 2.96 -5.44
N PHE A 161 -11.10 2.27 -4.52
CA PHE A 161 -10.80 2.29 -3.10
C PHE A 161 -10.16 0.98 -2.66
N THR A 162 -9.42 1.03 -1.56
CA THR A 162 -8.89 -0.17 -0.89
C THR A 162 -9.10 -0.12 0.61
N SER A 163 -9.23 -1.30 1.23
CA SER A 163 -9.37 -1.45 2.68
C SER A 163 -8.64 -2.69 3.20
N VAL A 164 -8.11 -2.58 4.41
CA VAL A 164 -7.57 -3.68 5.23
C VAL A 164 -8.58 -4.24 6.22
N ALA A 165 -9.84 -3.82 6.15
CA ALA A 165 -10.90 -4.38 6.98
C ALA A 165 -10.97 -5.91 6.89
N GLY A 166 -10.73 -6.49 5.70
CA GLY A 166 -10.64 -7.93 5.49
C GLY A 166 -9.41 -8.60 6.13
N VAL A 167 -8.34 -7.85 6.42
CA VAL A 167 -7.18 -8.34 7.17
C VAL A 167 -7.44 -8.30 8.67
N ARG A 168 -8.13 -7.26 9.14
CA ARG A 168 -8.37 -7.02 10.58
C ARG A 168 -9.52 -7.85 11.13
N HIS A 169 -10.59 -7.99 10.35
CA HIS A 169 -11.83 -8.62 10.79
C HIS A 169 -12.25 -9.80 9.89
N GLY A 170 -11.56 -10.04 8.78
CA GLY A 170 -11.82 -11.20 7.92
C GLY A 170 -13.27 -11.27 7.43
N LEU A 171 -13.81 -12.50 7.41
CA LEU A 171 -15.22 -12.79 7.10
C LEU A 171 -16.19 -12.46 8.25
N ALA A 172 -15.71 -11.90 9.37
CA ALA A 172 -16.56 -11.60 10.53
C ALA A 172 -17.29 -10.26 10.43
N LEU A 173 -17.01 -9.45 9.39
CA LEU A 173 -17.79 -8.25 9.11
C LEU A 173 -19.15 -8.65 8.53
N ALA A 174 -20.21 -8.29 9.24
CA ALA A 174 -21.57 -8.46 8.74
C ALA A 174 -21.71 -7.74 7.39
N PRO A 175 -22.32 -8.37 6.37
CA PRO A 175 -22.35 -7.81 5.02
C PRO A 175 -23.26 -6.59 4.93
N GLU A 176 -24.30 -6.47 5.76
CA GLU A 176 -25.29 -5.39 5.71
C GLU A 176 -24.72 -4.03 6.17
N PRO A 177 -25.23 -2.90 5.64
CA PRO A 177 -24.82 -1.59 6.11
C PRO A 177 -25.19 -1.38 7.59
N PRO A 178 -24.31 -0.76 8.39
CA PRO A 178 -24.58 -0.49 9.80
C PRO A 178 -25.71 0.53 9.95
N GLY A 179 -26.47 0.42 11.04
CA GLY A 179 -27.54 1.38 11.32
C GLY A 179 -27.00 2.76 11.71
N HIS A 180 -27.72 3.84 11.41
CA HIS A 180 -27.28 5.20 11.73
C HIS A 180 -26.94 5.42 13.22
N ALA A 181 -27.74 4.85 14.14
CA ALA A 181 -27.50 4.93 15.57
C ALA A 181 -26.24 4.15 15.99
N GLU A 182 -26.00 2.99 15.36
CA GLU A 182 -24.84 2.14 15.58
C GLU A 182 -23.55 2.87 15.19
N VAL A 183 -23.54 3.48 14.00
CA VAL A 183 -22.42 4.29 13.48
C VAL A 183 -22.13 5.47 14.39
N ARG A 184 -23.17 6.19 14.83
CA ARG A 184 -23.02 7.35 15.73
C ARG A 184 -22.41 6.95 17.07
N ALA A 185 -22.85 5.82 17.64
CA ALA A 185 -22.32 5.30 18.88
C ALA A 185 -20.85 4.86 18.73
N ALA A 186 -20.51 4.17 17.64
CA ALA A 186 -19.15 3.74 17.33
C ALA A 186 -18.20 4.93 17.14
N ALA A 187 -18.62 5.93 16.37
CA ALA A 187 -17.87 7.17 16.18
C ALA A 187 -17.63 7.90 17.49
N GLY A 188 -18.63 7.96 18.37
CA GLY A 188 -18.49 8.56 19.70
C GLY A 188 -17.44 7.86 20.57
N ARG A 189 -17.48 6.52 20.62
CA ARG A 189 -16.49 5.72 21.37
C ARG A 189 -15.09 5.90 20.79
N TRP A 190 -14.95 5.84 19.47
CA TRP A 190 -13.65 5.98 18.82
C TRP A 190 -13.05 7.38 19.03
N LEU A 191 -13.83 8.45 18.83
CA LEU A 191 -13.37 9.83 19.06
C LEU A 191 -12.96 10.09 20.51
N ALA A 192 -13.61 9.43 21.49
CA ALA A 192 -13.32 9.63 22.90
C ALA A 192 -11.96 9.06 23.34
N VAL A 193 -11.42 8.07 22.63
CA VAL A 193 -10.21 7.34 23.03
C VAL A 193 -9.07 7.41 22.02
N ARG A 194 -9.32 7.91 20.81
CA ARG A 194 -8.30 7.98 19.76
C ARG A 194 -7.27 9.06 20.04
N GLU A 195 -6.04 8.76 19.66
CA GLU A 195 -4.98 9.76 19.47
C GLU A 195 -4.98 10.26 18.02
N ALA A 196 -4.39 11.43 17.78
CA ALA A 196 -4.22 11.94 16.43
C ALA A 196 -3.34 10.99 15.60
N GLY A 197 -3.79 10.64 14.39
CA GLY A 197 -3.15 9.60 13.57
C GLY A 197 -3.29 8.15 14.09
N GLY A 198 -4.08 7.93 15.15
CA GLY A 198 -4.34 6.58 15.68
C GLY A 198 -5.18 5.73 14.71
N PRO A 199 -4.96 4.39 14.66
CA PRO A 199 -5.59 3.53 13.68
C PRO A 199 -7.11 3.43 13.86
N LEU A 200 -7.83 3.32 12.74
CA LEU A 200 -9.26 3.01 12.75
C LEU A 200 -9.51 1.50 12.74
N ASP A 201 -9.83 0.90 13.88
CA ASP A 201 -10.10 -0.55 14.00
C ASP A 201 -11.55 -0.93 14.34
N ASP A 202 -12.41 0.05 14.63
CA ASP A 202 -13.80 -0.22 15.00
C ASP A 202 -14.56 -0.87 13.81
N PRO A 203 -15.13 -2.08 13.99
CA PRO A 203 -15.74 -2.84 12.89
C PRO A 203 -16.98 -2.16 12.31
N VAL A 204 -17.73 -1.38 13.12
CA VAL A 204 -18.90 -0.65 12.65
C VAL A 204 -18.47 0.49 11.73
N LEU A 205 -17.42 1.23 12.13
CA LEU A 205 -16.89 2.34 11.34
C LEU A 205 -16.20 1.85 10.06
N LEU A 206 -15.44 0.75 10.13
CA LEU A 206 -14.88 0.12 8.94
C LEU A 206 -15.98 -0.32 7.98
N ARG A 207 -17.02 -1.01 8.46
CA ARG A 207 -18.16 -1.39 7.64
C ARG A 207 -18.89 -0.20 7.04
N HIS A 208 -19.06 0.88 7.81
CA HIS A 208 -19.63 2.14 7.31
C HIS A 208 -18.80 2.72 6.15
N LEU A 209 -17.47 2.73 6.27
CA LEU A 209 -16.57 3.18 5.21
C LEU A 209 -16.68 2.34 3.94
N LEU A 210 -16.74 1.01 4.07
CA LEU A 210 -16.91 0.12 2.91
C LEU A 210 -18.19 0.48 2.16
N TRP A 211 -19.30 0.68 2.87
CA TRP A 211 -20.58 1.04 2.27
C TRP A 211 -20.60 2.46 1.68
N LEU A 212 -19.92 3.43 2.31
CA LEU A 212 -19.72 4.76 1.70
C LEU A 212 -18.93 4.66 0.39
N ALA A 213 -17.86 3.89 0.36
CA ALA A 213 -17.04 3.68 -0.83
C ALA A 213 -17.83 2.97 -1.94
N LEU A 214 -18.57 1.91 -1.60
CA LEU A 214 -19.45 1.21 -2.56
C LEU A 214 -20.52 2.14 -3.14
N GLY A 215 -21.05 3.07 -2.34
CA GLY A 215 -22.00 4.08 -2.79
C GLY A 215 -21.46 5.03 -3.86
N SER A 216 -20.14 5.11 -4.06
CA SER A 216 -19.53 5.91 -5.13
C SER A 216 -19.58 5.25 -6.51
N GLY A 217 -19.86 3.94 -6.58
CA GLY A 217 -19.83 3.16 -7.82
C GLY A 217 -18.42 2.77 -8.31
N LEU A 218 -17.36 3.13 -7.58
CA LEU A 218 -15.99 2.70 -7.89
C LEU A 218 -15.68 1.30 -7.36
N PRO A 219 -14.73 0.57 -7.99
CA PRO A 219 -14.20 -0.68 -7.45
C PRO A 219 -13.65 -0.52 -6.02
N LEU A 220 -13.90 -1.52 -5.18
CA LEU A 220 -13.39 -1.61 -3.81
C LEU A 220 -12.56 -2.89 -3.65
N GLN A 221 -11.26 -2.74 -3.46
CA GLN A 221 -10.33 -3.84 -3.22
C GLN A 221 -10.28 -4.16 -1.72
N LEU A 222 -10.58 -5.41 -1.38
CA LEU A 222 -10.53 -5.89 0.00
C LEU A 222 -9.28 -6.75 0.17
N HIS A 223 -8.36 -6.30 1.03
CA HIS A 223 -7.21 -7.11 1.39
C HIS A 223 -7.66 -8.22 2.33
N THR A 224 -7.42 -9.48 1.94
CA THR A 224 -7.71 -10.67 2.74
C THR A 224 -6.43 -11.46 2.94
N GLY A 225 -6.14 -11.92 4.17
CA GLY A 225 -4.90 -12.63 4.47
C GLY A 225 -3.76 -11.71 4.93
N ALA A 226 -2.55 -12.28 5.01
CA ALA A 226 -1.38 -11.87 5.81
C ALA A 226 -1.31 -10.39 6.30
N ARG A 227 -1.13 -10.29 7.63
CA ARG A 227 -1.06 -9.11 8.53
C ARG A 227 -0.96 -7.73 7.90
N ASP A 228 -1.82 -6.85 8.40
CA ASP A 228 -1.87 -5.42 8.13
C ASP A 228 -0.49 -4.76 8.29
N ALA A 229 -0.10 -3.93 7.32
CA ALA A 229 1.12 -3.11 7.38
C ALA A 229 1.16 -2.17 8.60
N ARG A 230 0.01 -1.91 9.24
CA ARG A 230 -0.13 -1.12 10.47
C ARG A 230 -0.29 -1.92 11.76
N ALA A 231 -0.51 -3.24 11.70
CA ALA A 231 -0.56 -4.04 12.91
C ALA A 231 0.82 -4.03 13.58
N PRO A 232 0.93 -3.87 14.92
CA PRO A 232 2.20 -4.05 15.61
C PRO A 232 2.76 -5.45 15.31
N ALA A 233 4.08 -5.55 15.17
CA ALA A 233 4.73 -6.86 15.22
C ALA A 233 4.38 -7.45 16.59
N GLY A 234 3.53 -8.49 16.59
CA GLY A 234 3.18 -9.16 17.85
C GLY A 234 4.45 -9.69 18.49
N GLY A 235 4.63 -9.39 19.78
CA GLY A 235 5.70 -9.97 20.60
C GLY A 235 5.57 -11.46 20.78
#